data_AF-A0A2I1F3W9-F1
#
_entry.id   AF-A0A2I1F3W9-F1
#
_cell.length_a   1.000
_cell.length_b   1.000
_cell.length_c   1.000
_cell.angle_alpha   90.00
_cell.angle_beta   90.00
_cell.angle_gamma   90.00
#
_symmetry.space_group_name_H-M   'P 1'
#
loop_
_entity.id
_entity.type
_entity.pdbx_description
1 polymer ?
#
loop_
_entity_poly.entity_id
_entity_poly.type
_entity_poly.pdbx_seq_one_letter_code
_entity_poly.pdbx_strand_id
1 'polypeptide(L)'
;MSLPALKILKTNQVSFIMMTRLIESANVQLTVIDIHFEDIFCDFEDVRRFFQAIYQNCPNIEYLTLPIKDYVLIEFERLLINCQHLIGLVIRSERGLQYKSLFEILNKSSPSSLIKFGFSLNRKFGGKYKLLRSFLANWKDRHTMLLQIWPVNYILGHEKEVNRLYELIKYYEARGIVKQIDWGINWCYDSEESIWIEKRYFY
;
A
#
# COMPACT_ATOMS: atom_id res chain seq x y z
N MET A 1 19.83 10.32 24.84
CA MET A 1 19.71 8.87 24.62
C MET A 1 19.23 8.67 23.18
N SER A 2 20.05 8.07 22.31
CA SER A 2 19.59 7.65 20.98
C SER A 2 18.80 6.35 21.13
N LEU A 3 17.61 6.27 20.54
CA LEU A 3 16.93 5.00 20.38
C LEU A 3 17.86 4.03 19.61
N PRO A 4 17.85 2.72 19.92
CA PRO A 4 18.52 1.73 19.08
C PRO A 4 18.03 1.87 17.63
N ALA A 5 18.87 1.45 16.69
CA ALA A 5 18.64 1.59 15.26
C ALA A 5 17.27 1.03 14.81
N LEU A 6 16.25 1.89 14.79
CA LEU A 6 14.87 1.47 14.52
C LEU A 6 14.73 1.26 13.01
N LYS A 7 14.82 0.01 12.58
CA LYS A 7 14.68 -0.37 11.16
C LYS A 7 13.23 -0.64 10.75
N ILE A 8 12.38 -0.97 11.71
CA ILE A 8 11.02 -1.43 11.49
C ILE A 8 10.10 -0.71 12.48
N LEU A 9 9.08 -0.03 11.94
CA LEU A 9 7.98 0.53 12.71
C LEU A 9 6.70 -0.24 12.37
N LYS A 10 6.18 -1.03 13.32
CA LYS A 10 4.89 -1.71 13.19
C LYS A 10 3.92 -1.20 14.22
N THR A 11 2.67 -1.01 13.83
CA THR A 11 1.64 -0.62 14.78
C THR A 11 0.23 -0.93 14.29
N ASN A 12 -0.61 -1.33 15.24
CA ASN A 12 -2.03 -1.58 15.03
C ASN A 12 -2.93 -0.49 15.66
N GLN A 13 -2.36 0.42 16.45
CA GLN A 13 -3.09 1.39 17.28
C GLN A 13 -2.18 2.54 17.73
N VAL A 14 -1.99 3.61 16.94
CA VAL A 14 -1.17 4.76 17.40
C VAL A 14 -1.66 6.10 16.85
N SER A 15 -1.49 7.16 17.65
CA SER A 15 -1.59 8.57 17.25
C SER A 15 -0.56 8.93 16.18
N PHE A 16 -1.00 9.50 15.06
CA PHE A 16 -0.10 10.00 14.01
C PHE A 16 0.98 10.95 14.54
N ILE A 17 0.69 11.73 15.58
CA ILE A 17 1.66 12.61 16.24
C ILE A 17 2.84 11.80 16.80
N MET A 18 2.57 10.68 17.48
CA MET A 18 3.61 9.84 18.08
C MET A 18 4.44 9.16 16.99
N MET A 19 3.80 8.67 15.92
CA MET A 19 4.53 8.05 14.79
C MET A 19 5.43 9.06 14.08
N THR A 20 4.96 10.29 13.88
CA THR A 20 5.75 11.38 13.32
C THR A 20 7.00 11.62 14.14
N ARG A 21 6.88 11.75 15.47
CA ARG A 21 8.04 11.94 16.37
C ARG A 21 9.01 10.75 16.34
N LEU A 22 8.49 9.52 16.24
CA LEU A 22 9.33 8.33 16.10
C LEU A 22 10.11 8.34 14.79
N ILE A 23 9.46 8.69 13.67
CA ILE A 23 10.09 8.81 12.36
C ILE A 23 11.18 9.89 12.35
N GLU A 24 10.87 11.07 12.87
CA GLU A 24 11.82 12.19 12.96
C GLU A 24 13.04 11.85 13.84
N SER A 25 12.85 11.02 14.86
CA SER A 25 13.95 10.58 15.74
C SER A 25 14.72 9.34 15.24
N ALA A 26 14.22 8.62 14.24
CA ALA A 26 14.81 7.37 13.72
C ALA A 26 16.06 7.58 12.82
N ASN A 27 16.44 8.83 12.55
CA ASN A 27 17.66 9.24 11.85
C ASN A 27 18.03 8.35 10.63
N VAL A 28 17.11 8.26 9.65
CA VAL A 28 17.28 7.63 8.32
C VAL A 28 17.39 6.09 8.29
N GLN A 29 17.12 5.41 9.40
CA GLN A 29 17.33 3.95 9.49
C GLN A 29 16.09 3.10 9.22
N LEU A 30 14.91 3.71 9.12
CA LEU A 30 13.65 3.00 8.86
C LEU A 30 13.62 2.44 7.44
N THR A 31 13.42 1.12 7.35
CA THR A 31 13.27 0.36 6.10
C THR A 31 11.86 -0.20 5.94
N VAL A 32 11.10 -0.33 7.03
CA VAL A 32 9.73 -0.83 7.02
C VAL A 32 8.84 0.04 7.91
N ILE A 33 7.69 0.47 7.37
CA ILE A 33 6.58 1.03 8.15
C ILE A 33 5.34 0.22 7.81
N ASP A 34 4.72 -0.36 8.82
CA ASP A 34 3.59 -1.25 8.66
C ASP A 34 2.46 -0.87 9.63
N ILE A 35 1.39 -0.29 9.08
CA ILE A 35 0.31 0.30 9.86
C ILE A 35 -1.00 -0.44 9.58
N HIS A 36 -1.57 -1.06 10.62
CA HIS A 36 -2.80 -1.85 10.57
C HIS A 36 -3.86 -1.30 11.51
N PHE A 37 -4.56 -0.23 11.11
CA PHE A 37 -5.80 0.15 11.77
C PHE A 37 -6.90 0.45 10.73
N GLU A 38 -8.15 0.29 11.13
CA GLU A 38 -9.30 0.20 10.22
C GLU A 38 -10.01 1.53 9.91
N ASP A 39 -9.72 2.60 10.66
CA ASP A 39 -10.29 3.91 10.39
C ASP A 39 -9.35 5.02 10.89
N ILE A 40 -8.96 5.95 10.00
CA ILE A 40 -8.28 7.19 10.39
C ILE A 40 -9.31 8.16 11.00
N PHE A 41 -9.48 8.12 12.32
CA PHE A 41 -10.22 9.10 13.12
C PHE A 41 -9.28 10.16 13.73
N CYS A 42 -8.35 10.69 12.92
CA CYS A 42 -7.36 11.66 13.37
C CYS A 42 -7.49 12.97 12.60
N ASP A 43 -6.93 14.03 13.17
CA ASP A 43 -6.87 15.33 12.52
C ASP A 43 -6.15 15.24 11.18
N PHE A 44 -6.68 15.93 10.17
CA PHE A 44 -6.12 15.96 8.82
C PHE A 44 -4.64 16.34 8.82
N GLU A 45 -4.27 17.35 9.62
CA GLU A 45 -2.94 17.90 9.66
C GLU A 45 -1.94 16.93 10.32
N ASP A 46 -2.39 16.12 11.29
CA ASP A 46 -1.54 15.08 11.89
C ASP A 46 -1.19 13.98 10.88
N VAL A 47 -2.18 13.54 10.09
CA VAL A 47 -1.97 12.53 9.04
C VAL A 47 -1.06 13.11 7.96
N ARG A 48 -1.31 14.34 7.56
CA ARG A 48 -0.50 15.05 6.57
C ARG A 48 0.97 15.12 7.03
N ARG A 49 1.23 15.60 8.25
CA ARG A 49 2.57 15.68 8.84
C ARG A 49 3.27 14.33 8.93
N PHE A 50 2.51 13.27 9.22
CA PHE A 50 3.05 11.93 9.20
C PHE A 50 3.58 11.52 7.81
N PHE A 51 2.83 11.76 6.73
CA PHE A 51 3.34 11.50 5.37
C PHE A 51 4.59 12.34 5.07
N GLN A 52 4.58 13.61 5.48
CA GLN A 52 5.74 14.51 5.33
C GLN A 52 6.97 13.98 6.05
N ALA A 53 6.81 13.52 7.29
CA ALA A 53 7.89 12.97 8.07
C ALA A 53 8.49 11.73 7.42
N ILE A 54 7.67 10.82 6.85
CA ILE A 54 8.19 9.64 6.13
C ILE A 54 9.10 10.09 4.99
N TYR A 55 8.61 10.93 4.09
CA TYR A 55 9.36 11.22 2.86
C TYR A 55 10.54 12.18 3.10
N GLN A 56 10.57 12.89 4.23
CA GLN A 56 11.69 13.73 4.64
C GLN A 56 12.78 12.97 5.41
N ASN A 57 12.40 11.96 6.21
CA ASN A 57 13.31 11.31 7.16
C ASN A 57 13.59 9.83 6.84
N CYS A 58 12.86 9.21 5.91
CA CYS A 58 12.99 7.80 5.54
C CYS A 58 13.23 7.59 4.03
N PRO A 59 14.29 8.17 3.43
CA PRO A 59 14.59 7.98 2.01
C PRO A 59 14.87 6.51 1.63
N ASN A 60 15.35 5.70 2.58
CA ASN A 60 15.70 4.29 2.40
C ASN A 60 14.54 3.32 2.70
N ILE A 61 13.30 3.82 2.79
CA ILE A 61 12.16 2.95 3.06
C ILE A 61 11.97 1.94 1.92
N GLU A 62 11.87 0.67 2.28
CA GLU A 62 11.70 -0.45 1.33
C GLU A 62 10.26 -0.96 1.28
N TYR A 63 9.57 -0.94 2.43
CA TYR A 63 8.22 -1.49 2.54
C TYR A 63 7.29 -0.56 3.32
N LEU A 64 6.13 -0.31 2.73
CA LEU A 64 5.08 0.51 3.33
C LEU A 64 3.73 -0.22 3.32
N THR A 65 3.07 -0.22 4.46
CA THR A 65 1.62 -0.50 4.55
C THR A 65 0.96 0.69 5.20
N LEU A 66 0.07 1.36 4.47
CA LEU A 66 -0.57 2.59 4.93
C LEU A 66 -2.07 2.59 4.60
N PRO A 67 -2.91 3.13 5.51
CA PRO A 67 -4.25 3.56 5.14
C PRO A 67 -4.17 4.84 4.30
N ILE A 68 -4.89 4.89 3.17
CA ILE A 68 -4.91 6.06 2.27
C ILE A 68 -6.33 6.60 2.14
N LYS A 69 -6.47 7.92 2.33
CA LYS A 69 -7.69 8.71 2.10
C LYS A 69 -7.40 9.83 1.09
N ASP A 70 -8.45 10.38 0.48
CA ASP A 70 -8.34 11.37 -0.59
C ASP A 70 -7.51 12.59 -0.23
N TYR A 71 -7.67 13.07 1.01
CA TYR A 71 -7.05 14.30 1.47
C TYR A 71 -5.52 14.20 1.58
N VAL A 72 -4.94 12.99 1.67
CA VAL A 72 -3.48 12.78 1.69
C VAL A 72 -2.89 12.40 0.33
N LEU A 73 -3.67 12.36 -0.75
CA LEU A 73 -3.17 11.92 -2.06
C LEU A 73 -1.99 12.77 -2.57
N ILE A 74 -1.99 14.08 -2.28
CA ILE A 74 -0.88 14.97 -2.64
C ILE A 74 0.40 14.58 -1.90
N GLU A 75 0.31 14.30 -0.60
CA GLU A 75 1.49 13.90 0.20
C GLU A 75 1.92 12.47 -0.11
N PHE A 76 0.99 11.61 -0.49
CA PHE A 76 1.28 10.28 -1.01
C PHE A 76 2.03 10.32 -2.34
N GLU A 77 1.66 11.22 -3.27
CA GLU A 77 2.42 11.40 -4.52
C GLU A 77 3.86 11.86 -4.22
N ARG A 78 4.03 12.81 -3.29
CA ARG A 78 5.36 13.24 -2.84
C ARG A 78 6.15 12.12 -2.19
N LEU A 79 5.50 11.28 -1.40
CA LEU A 79 6.13 10.11 -0.80
C LEU A 79 6.72 9.19 -1.87
N LEU A 80 5.94 8.84 -2.90
CA LEU A 80 6.44 7.97 -3.98
C LEU A 80 7.62 8.59 -4.74
N ILE A 81 7.61 9.92 -4.93
CA ILE A 81 8.69 10.64 -5.61
C ILE A 81 9.98 10.66 -4.78
N ASN A 82 9.90 10.74 -3.46
CA ASN A 82 11.10 10.85 -2.61
C ASN A 82 11.63 9.50 -2.12
N CYS A 83 10.78 8.49 -1.97
CA CYS A 83 11.14 7.16 -1.47
C CYS A 83 11.55 6.22 -2.62
N GLN A 84 12.67 6.50 -3.28
CA GLN A 84 13.14 5.77 -4.47
C GLN A 84 13.60 4.32 -4.19
N HIS A 85 13.78 3.94 -2.92
CA HIS A 85 14.08 2.57 -2.50
C HIS A 85 12.84 1.71 -2.21
N LEU A 86 11.64 2.25 -2.40
CA LEU A 86 10.40 1.55 -2.08
C LEU A 86 10.18 0.34 -3.01
N ILE A 87 10.22 -0.87 -2.44
CA ILE A 87 10.06 -2.16 -3.12
C ILE A 87 8.61 -2.65 -3.04
N GLY A 88 7.97 -2.47 -1.88
CA GLY A 88 6.64 -3.00 -1.60
C GLY A 88 5.69 -1.98 -0.98
N LEU A 89 4.46 -1.95 -1.49
CA LEU A 89 3.41 -1.05 -1.03
C LEU A 89 2.09 -1.81 -0.83
N VAL A 90 1.55 -1.77 0.38
CA VAL A 90 0.18 -2.16 0.68
C VAL A 90 -0.67 -0.92 0.94
N ILE A 91 -1.72 -0.77 0.15
CA ILE A 91 -2.73 0.25 0.35
C ILE A 91 -3.96 -0.40 0.98
N ARG A 92 -4.20 -0.06 2.24
CA ARG A 92 -5.45 -0.41 2.92
C ARG A 92 -6.49 0.64 2.54
N SER A 93 -7.47 0.27 1.69
CA SER A 93 -8.48 1.23 1.26
C SER A 93 -9.46 1.52 2.38
N GLU A 94 -9.49 2.79 2.75
CA GLU A 94 -10.47 3.36 3.66
C GLU A 94 -11.77 3.75 2.95
N ARG A 95 -12.82 4.03 3.73
CA ARG A 95 -14.04 4.67 3.23
C ARG A 95 -13.68 6.05 2.65
N GLY A 96 -13.94 6.25 1.35
CA GLY A 96 -13.79 7.55 0.69
C GLY A 96 -12.85 7.56 -0.52
N LEU A 97 -11.93 6.60 -0.61
CA LEU A 97 -10.83 6.61 -1.58
C LEU A 97 -11.25 6.77 -3.07
N GLN A 98 -10.70 7.80 -3.74
CA GLN A 98 -10.78 8.05 -5.17
C GLN A 98 -9.77 7.19 -5.92
N TYR A 99 -10.15 5.95 -6.23
CA TYR A 99 -9.32 4.99 -6.96
C TYR A 99 -8.75 5.53 -8.29
N LYS A 100 -9.44 6.45 -8.97
CA LYS A 100 -8.93 7.05 -10.22
C LYS A 100 -7.65 7.83 -9.96
N SER A 101 -7.71 8.80 -9.06
CA SER A 101 -6.57 9.64 -8.68
C SER A 101 -5.44 8.79 -8.10
N LEU A 102 -5.76 7.79 -7.28
CA LEU A 102 -4.76 6.87 -6.74
C LEU A 102 -3.98 6.15 -7.86
N PHE A 103 -4.67 5.55 -8.81
CA PHE A 103 -4.00 4.80 -9.89
C PHE A 103 -3.26 5.73 -10.87
N GLU A 104 -3.74 6.94 -11.09
CA GLU A 104 -3.02 7.96 -11.86
C GLU A 104 -1.70 8.34 -11.17
N ILE A 105 -1.74 8.59 -9.86
CA ILE A 105 -0.54 8.87 -9.05
C ILE A 105 0.42 7.68 -9.08
N LEU A 106 -0.07 6.45 -8.89
CA LEU A 106 0.78 5.26 -8.92
C LEU A 106 1.48 5.10 -10.28
N ASN A 107 0.76 5.26 -11.40
CA ASN A 107 1.37 5.16 -12.73
C ASN A 107 2.44 6.23 -12.98
N LYS A 108 2.19 7.45 -12.50
CA LYS A 108 3.05 8.62 -12.77
C LYS A 108 4.27 8.67 -11.86
N SER A 109 4.08 8.38 -10.59
CA SER A 109 4.99 8.83 -9.53
C SER A 109 5.63 7.67 -8.76
N SER A 110 5.21 6.42 -8.99
CA SER A 110 5.86 5.27 -8.36
C SER A 110 7.31 5.10 -8.85
N PRO A 111 8.26 4.82 -7.93
CA PRO A 111 9.65 4.55 -8.29
C PRO A 111 9.76 3.24 -9.08
N SER A 112 10.85 3.09 -9.85
CA SER A 112 11.10 1.88 -10.65
C SER A 112 11.34 0.63 -9.79
N SER A 113 11.78 0.82 -8.55
CA SER A 113 11.98 -0.23 -7.53
C SER A 113 10.66 -0.83 -7.02
N LEU A 114 9.53 -0.12 -7.17
CA LEU A 114 8.25 -0.58 -6.65
C LEU A 114 7.66 -1.67 -7.54
N ILE A 115 7.80 -2.91 -7.08
CA ILE A 115 7.35 -4.11 -7.80
C ILE A 115 6.31 -4.92 -7.05
N LYS A 116 6.13 -4.71 -5.74
CA LYS A 116 5.16 -5.46 -4.92
C LYS A 116 4.00 -4.57 -4.49
N PHE A 117 2.78 -5.02 -4.78
CA PHE A 117 1.55 -4.28 -4.52
C PHE A 117 0.54 -5.14 -3.77
N GLY A 118 -0.06 -4.57 -2.73
CA GLY A 118 -1.23 -5.11 -2.06
C GLY A 118 -2.36 -4.08 -2.07
N PHE A 119 -3.54 -4.45 -2.55
CA PHE A 119 -4.72 -3.60 -2.51
C PHE A 119 -5.85 -4.26 -1.73
N SER A 120 -6.29 -3.61 -0.65
CA SER A 120 -7.62 -3.89 -0.08
C SER A 120 -8.64 -3.13 -0.91
N LEU A 121 -9.43 -3.84 -1.71
CA LEU A 121 -10.50 -3.25 -2.53
C LEU A 121 -11.81 -3.45 -1.79
N ASN A 122 -12.50 -2.35 -1.46
CA ASN A 122 -13.80 -2.40 -0.80
C ASN A 122 -14.97 -2.35 -1.80
N ARG A 123 -16.20 -2.50 -1.33
CA ARG A 123 -17.42 -2.46 -2.18
C ARG A 123 -17.52 -1.24 -3.10
N LYS A 124 -16.96 -0.06 -2.74
CA LYS A 124 -16.95 1.11 -3.64
C LYS A 124 -16.09 0.89 -4.88
N PHE A 125 -15.15 -0.05 -4.86
CA PHE A 125 -14.45 -0.50 -6.06
C PHE A 125 -15.37 -1.29 -7.00
N GLY A 126 -16.47 -1.88 -6.50
CA GLY A 126 -17.39 -2.83 -7.16
C GLY A 126 -18.03 -2.46 -8.52
N GLY A 127 -17.59 -1.41 -9.19
CA GLY A 127 -17.85 -1.15 -10.62
C GLY A 127 -16.67 -0.53 -11.38
N LYS A 128 -15.56 -0.28 -10.70
CA LYS A 128 -14.40 0.50 -11.17
C LYS A 128 -13.29 -0.36 -11.78
N TYR A 129 -13.59 -1.58 -12.21
CA TYR A 129 -12.63 -2.50 -12.83
C TYR A 129 -11.91 -1.88 -14.04
N LYS A 130 -12.55 -0.96 -14.77
CA LYS A 130 -11.93 -0.21 -15.88
C LYS A 130 -10.74 0.64 -15.42
N LEU A 131 -10.78 1.17 -14.19
CA LEU A 131 -9.68 1.93 -13.61
C LEU A 131 -8.48 1.01 -13.33
N LEU A 132 -8.72 -0.14 -12.70
CA LEU A 132 -7.67 -1.15 -12.49
C LEU A 132 -7.12 -1.68 -13.82
N ARG A 133 -7.97 -1.91 -14.82
CA ARG A 133 -7.53 -2.29 -16.17
C ARG A 133 -6.59 -1.24 -16.77
N SER A 134 -6.94 0.04 -16.66
CA SER A 134 -6.11 1.16 -17.14
C SER A 134 -4.78 1.23 -16.39
N PHE A 135 -4.82 1.09 -15.06
CA PHE A 135 -3.64 0.99 -14.22
C PHE A 135 -2.68 -0.11 -14.68
N LEU A 136 -3.17 -1.34 -14.78
CA LEU A 136 -2.35 -2.48 -15.20
C LEU A 136 -1.85 -2.33 -16.65
N ALA A 137 -2.65 -1.77 -17.56
CA ALA A 137 -2.23 -1.51 -18.95
C ALA A 137 -1.03 -0.54 -19.01
N ASN A 138 -1.04 0.49 -18.16
CA ASN A 138 0.03 1.48 -18.08
C ASN A 138 1.29 0.96 -17.37
N TRP A 139 1.23 -0.24 -16.78
CA TRP A 139 2.38 -0.87 -16.12
C TRP A 139 3.23 -1.72 -17.08
N LYS A 140 2.87 -1.83 -18.35
CA LYS A 140 3.47 -2.74 -19.35
C LYS A 140 4.98 -2.54 -19.61
N ASP A 141 5.50 -1.34 -19.38
CA ASP A 141 6.91 -0.99 -19.63
C ASP A 141 7.74 -0.95 -18.33
N ARG A 142 7.18 -1.48 -17.23
CA ARG A 142 7.82 -1.60 -15.91
C ARG A 142 8.07 -3.08 -15.57
N HIS A 143 8.81 -3.33 -14.48
CA HIS A 143 8.96 -4.68 -13.95
C HIS A 143 7.60 -5.32 -13.63
N THR A 144 7.53 -6.65 -13.83
CA THR A 144 6.34 -7.44 -13.51
C THR A 144 5.87 -7.17 -12.09
N MET A 145 4.60 -6.81 -11.97
CA MET A 145 3.96 -6.48 -10.72
C MET A 145 3.62 -7.74 -9.93
N LEU A 146 4.20 -7.88 -8.75
CA LEU A 146 3.80 -8.87 -7.76
C LEU A 146 2.54 -8.35 -7.05
N LEU A 147 1.38 -8.87 -7.43
CA LEU A 147 0.09 -8.28 -7.06
C LEU A 147 -0.69 -9.17 -6.11
N GLN A 148 -1.18 -8.56 -5.02
CA GLN A 148 -2.17 -9.13 -4.13
C GLN A 148 -3.39 -8.21 -4.07
N ILE A 149 -4.58 -8.81 -4.13
CA ILE A 149 -5.85 -8.09 -4.04
C ILE A 149 -6.73 -8.79 -3.01
N TRP A 150 -7.23 -8.02 -2.05
CA TRP A 150 -8.23 -8.46 -1.08
C TRP A 150 -9.57 -7.79 -1.42
N PRO A 151 -10.57 -8.53 -1.93
CA PRO A 151 -11.92 -8.01 -2.14
C PRO A 151 -12.67 -7.97 -0.81
N VAL A 152 -12.38 -6.98 0.02
CA VAL A 152 -12.94 -6.82 1.38
C VAL A 152 -14.38 -6.32 1.32
N ASN A 153 -15.26 -6.90 2.14
CA ASN A 153 -16.68 -6.53 2.23
C ASN A 153 -17.46 -6.67 0.90
N TYR A 154 -17.01 -7.53 -0.01
CA TYR A 154 -17.80 -8.03 -1.13
C TYR A 154 -18.76 -9.11 -0.60
N ILE A 155 -19.98 -8.71 -0.23
CA ILE A 155 -21.03 -9.63 0.24
C ILE A 155 -21.53 -10.53 -0.91
N LEU A 156 -22.12 -11.69 -0.55
CA LEU A 156 -22.98 -12.51 -1.42
C LEU A 156 -23.89 -11.61 -2.28
N GLY A 157 -23.67 -11.61 -3.60
CA GLY A 157 -24.34 -10.73 -4.57
C GLY A 157 -23.41 -10.03 -5.55
N HIS A 158 -22.11 -9.93 -5.24
CA HIS A 158 -21.09 -9.32 -6.11
C HIS A 158 -20.13 -10.36 -6.76
N GLU A 159 -20.57 -11.61 -6.86
CA GLU A 159 -19.76 -12.71 -7.44
C GLU A 159 -19.31 -12.39 -8.87
N LYS A 160 -20.17 -11.74 -9.67
CA LYS A 160 -19.84 -11.35 -11.04
C LYS A 160 -18.68 -10.35 -11.09
N GLU A 161 -18.64 -9.39 -10.17
CA GLU A 161 -17.58 -8.38 -10.10
C GLU A 161 -16.27 -8.95 -9.59
N VAL A 162 -16.34 -9.86 -8.62
CA VAL A 162 -15.19 -10.62 -8.13
C VAL A 162 -14.62 -11.51 -9.26
N ASN A 163 -15.48 -12.21 -10.01
CA ASN A 163 -15.05 -13.01 -11.16
C ASN A 163 -14.39 -12.14 -12.24
N ARG A 164 -14.99 -10.99 -12.59
CA ARG A 164 -14.38 -10.04 -13.54
C ARG A 164 -13.03 -9.53 -13.08
N LEU A 165 -12.85 -9.32 -11.78
CA LEU A 165 -11.57 -8.94 -11.20
C LEU A 165 -10.53 -10.06 -11.40
N TYR A 166 -10.87 -11.31 -11.07
CA TYR A 166 -9.96 -12.44 -11.28
C TYR A 166 -9.63 -12.69 -12.76
N GLU A 167 -10.62 -12.59 -13.66
CA GLU A 167 -10.40 -12.66 -15.11
C GLU A 167 -9.45 -11.57 -15.60
N LEU A 168 -9.59 -10.35 -15.08
CA LEU A 168 -8.69 -9.25 -15.40
C LEU A 168 -7.26 -9.54 -14.96
N ILE A 169 -7.07 -10.07 -13.75
CA ILE A 169 -5.74 -10.42 -13.25
C ILE A 169 -5.12 -11.53 -14.09
N LYS A 170 -5.86 -12.62 -14.39
CA LYS A 170 -5.39 -13.70 -15.28
C LYS A 170 -5.01 -13.17 -16.67
N TYR A 171 -5.78 -12.23 -17.21
CA TYR A 171 -5.49 -11.60 -18.50
C TYR A 171 -4.15 -10.85 -18.51
N TYR A 172 -3.81 -10.15 -17.42
CA TYR A 172 -2.54 -9.42 -17.29
C TYR A 172 -1.38 -10.32 -16.86
N GLU A 173 -1.67 -11.42 -16.18
CA GLU A 173 -0.69 -12.45 -15.85
C GLU A 173 -0.18 -13.18 -17.10
N ALA A 174 -1.08 -13.56 -17.99
CA ALA A 174 -0.72 -14.13 -19.31
C ALA A 174 0.13 -13.18 -20.18
N ARG A 175 0.21 -11.89 -19.83
CA ARG A 175 1.01 -10.87 -20.52
C ARG A 175 2.31 -10.52 -19.79
N GLY A 176 2.60 -11.18 -18.68
CA GLY A 176 3.79 -10.89 -17.85
C GLY A 176 3.75 -9.54 -17.14
N ILE A 177 2.59 -8.86 -17.13
CA ILE A 177 2.42 -7.56 -16.47
C ILE A 177 2.23 -7.76 -14.97
N VAL A 178 1.49 -8.81 -14.59
CA VAL A 178 1.22 -9.19 -13.21
C VAL A 178 1.73 -10.60 -12.97
N LYS A 179 2.18 -10.88 -11.75
CA LYS A 179 2.24 -12.22 -11.19
C LYS A 179 1.43 -12.21 -9.90
N GLN A 180 0.34 -12.97 -9.87
CA GLN A 180 -0.48 -13.02 -8.66
C GLN A 180 0.32 -13.72 -7.56
N ILE A 181 0.32 -13.16 -6.35
CA ILE A 181 0.89 -13.83 -5.19
C ILE A 181 -0.19 -14.06 -4.16
N ASP A 182 -0.28 -15.30 -3.70
CA ASP A 182 -0.98 -15.63 -2.48
C ASP A 182 -0.04 -15.40 -1.28
N TRP A 183 -0.42 -14.46 -0.41
CA TRP A 183 0.20 -14.31 0.90
C TRP A 183 -0.90 -14.69 1.87
N GLY A 184 -0.86 -15.94 2.34
CA GLY A 184 -1.91 -16.64 3.07
C GLY A 184 -2.85 -15.70 3.82
N ILE A 185 -4.11 -15.70 3.40
CA ILE A 185 -5.15 -14.86 3.99
C ILE A 185 -5.83 -15.68 5.09
N ASN A 186 -5.57 -15.37 6.35
CA ASN A 186 -6.54 -15.59 7.43
C ASN A 186 -7.09 -14.22 7.84
N TRP A 187 -8.21 -13.83 7.22
CA TRP A 187 -8.83 -12.49 7.37
C TRP A 187 -9.86 -12.42 8.51
N CYS A 188 -9.80 -13.33 9.46
CA CYS A 188 -10.63 -13.29 10.66
C CYS A 188 -9.95 -14.16 11.71
N TYR A 189 -9.46 -13.55 12.78
CA TYR A 189 -8.87 -14.24 13.94
C TYR A 189 -7.62 -15.05 13.60
N ASP A 190 -6.47 -14.38 13.44
CA ASP A 190 -5.22 -14.73 14.15
C ASP A 190 -4.01 -13.99 13.55
N SER A 191 -3.20 -13.45 14.47
CA SER A 191 -1.77 -13.08 14.39
C SER A 191 -1.30 -12.20 13.21
N GLU A 192 -1.08 -10.90 13.40
CA GLU A 192 0.19 -10.31 13.90
C GLU A 192 1.45 -10.48 13.03
N GLU A 193 1.39 -11.15 11.89
CA GLU A 193 2.57 -11.28 11.03
C GLU A 193 2.43 -10.52 9.71
N SER A 194 3.23 -9.45 9.62
CA SER A 194 3.36 -8.63 8.42
C SER A 194 3.75 -9.49 7.23
N ILE A 195 2.89 -9.50 6.21
CA ILE A 195 3.05 -10.12 4.89
C ILE A 195 4.50 -10.02 4.37
N TRP A 196 5.16 -8.87 4.54
CA TRP A 196 6.49 -8.61 4.00
C TRP A 196 7.66 -9.25 4.76
N ILE A 197 7.50 -9.58 6.04
CA ILE A 197 8.63 -9.87 6.95
C ILE A 197 8.98 -11.36 6.99
N GLU A 198 8.03 -12.26 6.75
CA GLU A 198 8.35 -13.69 6.61
C GLU A 198 9.05 -14.01 5.29
N LYS A 199 8.77 -13.28 4.20
CA LYS A 199 9.27 -13.63 2.86
C LYS A 199 10.58 -12.95 2.45
N ARG A 200 11.38 -12.42 3.40
CA ARG A 200 12.79 -12.04 3.14
C ARG A 200 13.68 -13.24 2.74
N TYR A 201 13.13 -14.46 2.67
CA TYR A 201 13.84 -15.70 2.37
C TYR A 201 13.68 -16.28 0.96
N PHE A 202 13.02 -15.60 0.01
CA PHE A 202 12.97 -16.11 -1.37
C PHE A 202 13.69 -15.15 -2.32
N TYR A 203 14.94 -15.54 -2.61
CA TYR A 203 15.78 -15.04 -3.70
C TYR A 203 15.25 -15.54 -5.05
#